data_AF-V5H232-F1
#
_entry.id   AF-V5H232-F1
#
_cell.length_a   1.000
_cell.length_b   1.000
_cell.length_c   1.000
_cell.angle_alpha   90.00
_cell.angle_beta   90.00
_cell.angle_gamma   90.00
#
_symmetry.space_group_name_H-M   'P 1'
#
loop_
_entity.id
_entity.type
_entity.pdbx_description
1 polymer ?
#
loop_
_entity_poly.entity_id
_entity_poly.type
_entity_poly.pdbx_seq_one_letter_code
_entity_poly.pdbx_strand_id
1 'polypeptide(L)'
;KVPKTTTESGQELTGCAPISRYFAEQSAKGKDIWGKTPQDRAEIQQWLEYRALHLDEVVPMQEAVHEILQELNCYMGDRTYFVGNGLTVADIFMYYSLHSYFASLTFRDKERYHHLSRWLALVQHQEGLRQSLPLVTFSKTPLYRVLN
;
A
#
# COMPACT_ATOMS: atom_id res chain seq x y z
N LYS A 1 3.99 -11.93 -14.83
CA LYS A 1 5.14 -12.83 -14.54
C LYS A 1 5.50 -12.67 -13.07
N VAL A 2 5.69 -13.77 -12.33
CA VAL A 2 6.08 -13.73 -10.91
C VAL A 2 7.57 -13.37 -10.79
N PRO A 3 7.97 -12.42 -9.94
CA PRO A 3 9.37 -12.01 -9.82
C PRO A 3 10.23 -13.08 -9.16
N LYS A 4 11.53 -13.08 -9.51
CA LYS A 4 12.53 -14.02 -9.04
C LYS A 4 13.84 -13.30 -8.74
N THR A 5 14.59 -13.78 -7.75
CA THR A 5 15.96 -13.33 -7.45
C THR A 5 16.82 -14.50 -6.99
N THR A 6 18.13 -14.32 -7.01
CA THR A 6 19.10 -15.31 -6.52
C THR A 6 19.74 -14.79 -5.24
N THR A 7 19.67 -15.60 -4.19
CA THR A 7 20.28 -15.30 -2.89
C THR A 7 21.80 -15.46 -2.94
N GLU A 8 22.51 -14.94 -1.93
CA GLU A 8 23.96 -15.11 -1.76
C GLU A 8 24.40 -16.59 -1.72
N SER A 9 23.54 -17.50 -1.27
CA SER A 9 23.80 -18.95 -1.28
C SER A 9 23.60 -19.62 -2.64
N GLY A 10 23.21 -18.85 -3.67
CA GLY A 10 22.88 -19.36 -5.00
C GLY A 10 21.48 -19.95 -5.14
N GLN A 11 20.65 -19.91 -4.08
CA GLN A 11 19.27 -20.41 -4.13
C GLN A 11 18.33 -19.39 -4.78
N GLU A 12 17.38 -19.86 -5.59
CA GLU A 12 16.34 -19.02 -6.20
C GLU A 12 15.22 -18.73 -5.19
N LEU A 13 14.82 -17.46 -5.12
CA LEU A 13 13.69 -16.99 -4.33
C LEU A 13 12.66 -16.35 -5.26
N THR A 14 11.38 -16.68 -5.07
CA THR A 14 10.29 -16.29 -5.98
C THR A 14 9.19 -15.55 -5.21
N GLY A 15 8.56 -14.57 -5.87
CA GLY A 15 7.43 -13.80 -5.35
C GLY A 15 7.85 -12.49 -4.68
N CYS A 16 7.01 -11.46 -4.77
CA CYS A 16 7.38 -10.14 -4.26
C CYS A 16 7.60 -10.15 -2.74
N ALA A 17 6.73 -10.82 -1.99
CA ALA A 17 6.78 -10.82 -0.53
C ALA A 17 8.05 -11.49 0.03
N PRO A 18 8.42 -12.72 -0.37
CA PRO A 18 9.68 -13.32 0.06
C PRO A 18 10.91 -12.51 -0.37
N ILE A 19 10.93 -12.00 -1.60
CA ILE A 19 12.04 -11.20 -2.14
C ILE A 19 12.22 -9.89 -1.36
N SER A 20 11.13 -9.18 -1.09
CA SER A 20 11.18 -7.93 -0.32
C SER A 20 11.61 -8.16 1.11
N ARG A 21 11.14 -9.24 1.75
CA ARG A 21 11.62 -9.66 3.07
C ARG A 21 13.13 -9.88 3.07
N TYR A 22 13.63 -10.66 2.11
CA TYR A 22 15.04 -10.99 2.01
C TYR A 22 15.92 -9.73 1.93
N PHE A 23 15.59 -8.80 1.04
CA PHE A 23 16.35 -7.54 0.92
C PHE A 23 16.17 -6.59 2.11
N ALA A 24 14.99 -6.58 2.74
CA ALA A 24 14.76 -5.75 3.91
C ALA A 24 15.57 -6.24 5.12
N GLU A 25 15.71 -7.55 5.31
CA GLU A 25 16.50 -8.14 6.40
C GLU A 25 18.02 -7.91 6.21
N GLN A 26 18.49 -7.80 4.95
CA GLN A 26 19.91 -7.60 4.64
C GLN A 26 20.41 -6.16 4.79
N SER A 27 19.54 -5.15 4.67
CA SER A 27 19.97 -3.76 4.69
C SER A 27 19.68 -3.08 6.03
N ALA A 28 20.59 -2.22 6.49
CA ALA A 28 20.39 -1.46 7.73
C ALA A 28 19.11 -0.60 7.68
N LYS A 29 18.85 0.07 6.55
CA LYS A 29 17.62 0.83 6.29
C LYS A 29 16.39 -0.07 6.11
N GLY A 30 16.57 -1.29 5.58
CA GLY A 30 15.50 -2.25 5.38
C GLY A 30 14.88 -2.75 6.68
N LYS A 31 15.69 -2.87 7.74
CA LYS A 31 15.21 -3.25 9.07
C LYS A 31 14.19 -2.26 9.66
N ASP A 32 14.30 -0.97 9.31
CA ASP A 32 13.36 0.06 9.79
C ASP A 32 11.97 -0.11 9.18
N ILE A 33 11.91 -0.51 7.89
CA ILE A 33 10.65 -0.69 7.14
C ILE A 33 10.09 -2.11 7.24
N TRP A 34 10.86 -3.07 7.76
CA TRP A 34 10.43 -4.46 8.00
C TRP A 34 9.74 -4.67 9.36
N GLY A 35 9.45 -3.62 10.10
CA GLY A 35 8.77 -3.73 11.39
C GLY A 35 9.72 -4.00 12.56
N LYS A 36 9.43 -3.35 13.68
CA LYS A 36 10.28 -3.32 14.88
C LYS A 36 10.00 -4.49 15.80
N THR A 37 8.75 -4.96 15.82
CA THR A 37 8.30 -6.07 16.66
C THR A 37 7.97 -7.31 15.83
N PRO A 38 7.91 -8.51 16.45
CA PRO A 38 7.36 -9.70 15.79
C PRO A 38 5.91 -9.50 15.31
N GLN A 39 5.13 -8.71 16.04
CA GLN A 39 3.76 -8.36 15.64
C GLN A 39 3.74 -7.51 14.37
N ASP A 40 4.56 -6.46 14.29
CA ASP A 40 4.66 -5.62 13.10
C ASP A 40 5.00 -6.48 11.87
N ARG A 41 5.94 -7.43 12.01
CA ARG A 41 6.35 -8.32 10.91
C ARG A 41 5.22 -9.24 10.46
N ALA A 42 4.42 -9.74 11.40
CA ALA A 42 3.26 -10.56 11.08
C ALA A 42 2.17 -9.75 10.37
N GLU A 43 1.90 -8.52 10.81
CA GLU A 43 0.95 -7.61 10.16
C GLU A 43 1.45 -7.17 8.77
N ILE A 44 2.75 -6.92 8.60
CA ILE A 44 3.35 -6.64 7.29
C ILE A 44 3.12 -7.82 6.35
N GLN A 45 3.38 -9.05 6.81
CA GLN A 45 3.16 -10.26 6.03
C GLN A 45 1.68 -10.42 5.65
N GLN A 46 0.75 -10.17 6.58
CA GLN A 46 -0.68 -10.17 6.32
C GLN A 46 -1.04 -9.22 5.18
N TRP A 47 -0.52 -7.99 5.17
CA TRP A 47 -0.83 -7.02 4.11
C TRP A 47 -0.21 -7.39 2.75
N LEU A 48 0.96 -8.02 2.75
CA LEU A 48 1.56 -8.54 1.52
C LEU A 48 0.74 -9.69 0.92
N GLU A 49 0.18 -10.56 1.77
CA GLU A 49 -0.73 -11.63 1.37
C GLU A 49 -2.07 -11.08 0.89
N TYR A 50 -2.66 -10.14 1.64
CA TYR A 50 -3.90 -9.45 1.27
C TYR A 50 -3.78 -8.85 -0.12
N ARG A 51 -2.70 -8.10 -0.39
CA ARG A 51 -2.43 -7.55 -1.72
C ARG A 51 -2.39 -8.62 -2.80
N ALA A 52 -1.68 -9.73 -2.55
CA ALA A 52 -1.54 -10.78 -3.55
C ALA A 52 -2.88 -11.45 -3.90
N LEU A 53 -3.74 -11.63 -2.90
CA LEU A 53 -5.06 -12.26 -3.07
C LEU A 53 -6.12 -11.31 -3.63
N HIS A 54 -6.09 -10.04 -3.21
CA HIS A 54 -7.17 -9.09 -3.44
C HIS A 54 -6.82 -7.95 -4.38
N LEU A 55 -5.57 -7.74 -4.78
CA LEU A 55 -5.18 -6.61 -5.64
C LEU A 55 -4.38 -7.03 -6.89
N ASP A 56 -3.65 -8.14 -6.84
CA ASP A 56 -2.86 -8.61 -8.01
C ASP A 56 -3.75 -9.27 -9.09
N GLU A 57 -4.92 -9.83 -8.74
CA GLU A 57 -5.82 -10.55 -9.65
C GLU A 57 -7.18 -9.88 -9.89
N VAL A 58 -7.41 -8.65 -9.41
CA VAL A 58 -8.70 -7.98 -9.62
C VAL A 58 -8.84 -7.57 -11.08
N VAL A 59 -9.44 -8.48 -11.85
CA VAL A 59 -10.14 -8.19 -13.10
C VAL A 59 -11.19 -7.13 -12.78
N PRO A 60 -11.31 -6.05 -13.58
CA PRO A 60 -12.01 -4.83 -13.17
C PRO A 60 -13.53 -5.01 -13.20
N MET A 61 -14.10 -5.75 -12.25
CA MET A 61 -15.47 -5.53 -11.83
C MET A 61 -15.45 -4.36 -10.85
N GLN A 62 -16.01 -3.23 -11.25
CA GLN A 62 -16.00 -1.99 -10.46
C GLN A 62 -16.57 -2.18 -9.05
N GLU A 63 -17.51 -3.11 -8.88
CA GLU A 63 -18.14 -3.45 -7.59
C GLU A 63 -17.15 -4.08 -6.61
N ALA A 64 -16.34 -5.06 -7.03
CA ALA A 64 -15.36 -5.70 -6.16
C ALA A 64 -14.26 -4.72 -5.70
N VAL A 65 -13.83 -3.84 -6.60
CA VAL A 65 -12.87 -2.77 -6.26
C VAL A 65 -13.46 -1.80 -5.24
N HIS A 66 -14.75 -1.49 -5.36
CA HIS A 66 -15.43 -0.59 -4.43
C HIS A 66 -15.45 -1.16 -3.00
N GLU A 67 -15.79 -2.44 -2.84
CA GLU A 67 -15.81 -3.12 -1.54
C GLU A 67 -14.44 -3.12 -0.88
N ILE A 68 -13.38 -3.43 -1.63
CA ILE A 68 -11.99 -3.40 -1.15
C ILE A 68 -11.61 -1.98 -0.71
N LEU A 69 -11.88 -0.96 -1.53
CA LEU A 69 -11.58 0.42 -1.16
C LEU A 69 -12.34 0.87 0.08
N GLN A 70 -13.57 0.40 0.27
CA GLN A 70 -14.36 0.71 1.48
C GLN A 70 -13.78 0.01 2.71
N GLU A 71 -13.43 -1.28 2.62
CA GLU A 71 -12.80 -2.04 3.69
C GLU A 71 -11.49 -1.36 4.14
N LEU A 72 -10.59 -1.08 3.19
CA LEU A 72 -9.31 -0.44 3.45
C LEU A 72 -9.48 0.98 4.01
N ASN A 73 -10.49 1.73 3.55
CA ASN A 73 -10.79 3.04 4.10
C ASN A 73 -11.29 2.98 5.55
N CYS A 74 -12.10 1.98 5.90
CA CYS A 74 -12.48 1.74 7.29
C CYS A 74 -11.26 1.38 8.14
N TYR A 75 -10.41 0.46 7.66
CA TYR A 75 -9.17 0.06 8.35
C TYR A 75 -8.24 1.24 8.65
N MET A 76 -8.13 2.19 7.72
CA MET A 76 -7.25 3.36 7.86
C MET A 76 -7.85 4.51 8.70
N GLY A 77 -9.03 4.34 9.29
CA GLY A 77 -9.73 5.42 9.99
C GLY A 77 -9.02 6.00 11.19
N ASP A 78 -8.34 5.16 11.97
CA ASP A 78 -7.55 5.51 13.14
C ASP A 78 -6.05 5.26 12.94
N ARG A 79 -5.59 5.07 11.69
CA ARG A 79 -4.22 4.67 11.36
C ARG A 79 -3.51 5.65 10.45
N THR A 80 -2.24 5.94 10.73
CA THR A 80 -1.40 6.77 9.85
C THR A 80 -0.78 5.95 8.73
N TYR A 81 -0.35 4.73 9.04
CA TYR A 81 0.27 3.75 8.15
C TYR A 81 -0.43 2.40 8.31
N PHE A 82 -0.20 1.46 7.40
CA PHE A 82 -0.81 0.13 7.45
C PHE A 82 -0.34 -0.69 8.66
N VAL A 83 0.90 -0.49 9.11
CA VAL A 83 1.46 -1.23 10.25
C VAL A 83 2.23 -0.28 11.16
N GLY A 84 1.90 -0.32 12.45
CA GLY A 84 2.53 0.52 13.47
C GLY A 84 2.40 2.02 13.19
N ASN A 85 3.44 2.78 13.53
CA ASN A 85 3.44 4.25 13.52
C ASN A 85 4.40 4.87 12.49
N GLY A 86 4.93 4.08 11.55
CA GLY A 86 5.90 4.54 10.56
C GLY A 86 5.72 3.82 9.23
N LEU A 87 6.35 4.35 8.19
CA LEU A 87 6.35 3.74 6.86
C LEU A 87 6.96 2.34 6.92
N THR A 88 6.24 1.35 6.41
CA THR A 88 6.71 -0.04 6.29
C THR A 88 6.65 -0.56 4.86
N VAL A 89 7.16 -1.77 4.64
CA VAL A 89 7.00 -2.49 3.38
C VAL A 89 5.51 -2.68 3.02
N ALA A 90 4.62 -2.83 3.99
CA ALA A 90 3.18 -2.91 3.74
C ALA A 90 2.67 -1.65 3.03
N ASP A 91 3.04 -0.46 3.51
CA ASP A 91 2.63 0.80 2.89
C ASP A 91 3.16 0.96 1.48
N ILE A 92 4.42 0.59 1.24
CA ILE A 92 5.05 0.65 -0.09
C ILE A 92 4.25 -0.21 -1.07
N PHE A 93 3.99 -1.47 -0.69
CA PHE A 93 3.28 -2.43 -1.53
C PHE A 93 1.82 -2.01 -1.79
N MET A 94 1.10 -1.60 -0.76
CA MET A 94 -0.26 -1.11 -0.90
C MET A 94 -0.32 0.16 -1.74
N TYR A 95 0.65 1.07 -1.61
CA TYR A 95 0.71 2.31 -2.40
C TYR A 95 0.82 2.00 -3.89
N TYR A 96 1.77 1.14 -4.28
CA TYR A 96 1.94 0.77 -5.68
C TYR A 96 0.71 0.03 -6.24
N SER A 97 0.05 -0.81 -5.44
CA SER A 97 -1.15 -1.51 -5.87
C SER A 97 -2.37 -0.59 -6.01
N LEU A 98 -2.51 0.44 -5.16
CA LEU A 98 -3.67 1.34 -5.17
C LEU A 98 -3.49 2.58 -6.05
N HIS A 99 -2.25 2.88 -6.46
CA HIS A 99 -1.93 4.14 -7.15
C HIS A 99 -2.73 4.35 -8.43
N SER A 100 -2.79 3.35 -9.32
CA SER A 100 -3.50 3.46 -10.61
C SER A 100 -5.00 3.72 -10.43
N TYR A 101 -5.62 3.06 -9.44
CA TYR A 101 -7.02 3.29 -9.08
C TYR A 101 -7.21 4.75 -8.65
N PHE A 102 -6.46 5.22 -7.65
CA PHE A 102 -6.59 6.58 -7.14
C PHE A 102 -6.22 7.67 -8.17
N ALA A 103 -5.31 7.38 -9.09
CA ALA A 103 -4.99 8.27 -10.20
C ALA A 103 -6.19 8.48 -11.14
N SER A 104 -7.07 7.48 -11.27
CA SER A 104 -8.27 7.53 -12.12
C SER A 104 -9.54 7.99 -11.40
N LEU A 105 -9.55 8.00 -10.05
CA LEU A 105 -10.72 8.40 -9.27
C LEU A 105 -11.06 9.89 -9.42
N THR A 106 -12.36 10.18 -9.42
CA THR A 106 -12.87 11.55 -9.33
C THR A 106 -12.57 12.15 -7.95
N PHE A 107 -12.64 13.48 -7.83
CA PHE A 107 -12.53 14.11 -6.51
C PHE A 107 -13.63 13.66 -5.53
N ARG A 108 -14.83 13.36 -6.04
CA ARG A 108 -15.92 12.83 -5.21
C ARG A 108 -15.57 11.46 -4.65
N ASP A 109 -15.02 10.57 -5.46
CA ASP A 109 -14.63 9.24 -5.00
C ASP A 109 -13.45 9.31 -4.03
N LYS A 110 -12.48 10.21 -4.27
CA LYS A 110 -11.39 10.47 -3.33
C LYS A 110 -11.91 11.00 -1.98
N GLU A 111 -12.95 11.82 -1.98
CA GLU A 111 -13.62 12.29 -0.75
C GLU A 111 -14.37 11.16 -0.05
N ARG A 112 -14.99 10.25 -0.82
CA ARG A 112 -15.61 9.03 -0.27
C ARG A 112 -14.60 8.17 0.49
N TYR A 113 -13.41 7.94 -0.07
CA TYR A 113 -12.33 7.19 0.58
C TYR A 113 -11.29 8.11 1.25
N HIS A 114 -11.76 9.09 2.03
CA HIS A 114 -10.90 10.14 2.59
C HIS A 114 -9.75 9.63 3.47
N HIS A 115 -9.90 8.51 4.20
CA HIS A 115 -8.80 7.96 5.01
C HIS A 115 -7.68 7.41 4.12
N LEU A 116 -8.04 6.69 3.06
CA LEU A 116 -7.08 6.23 2.05
C LEU A 116 -6.48 7.39 1.27
N SER A 117 -7.28 8.39 0.90
CA SER A 117 -6.79 9.61 0.24
C SER A 117 -5.74 10.32 1.10
N ARG A 118 -5.99 10.47 2.40
CA ARG A 118 -5.02 11.04 3.35
C ARG A 118 -3.73 10.20 3.41
N TRP A 119 -3.85 8.89 3.53
CA TRP A 119 -2.69 8.00 3.58
C TRP A 119 -1.90 8.00 2.27
N LEU A 120 -2.54 7.90 1.11
CA LEU A 120 -1.86 7.94 -0.18
C LEU A 120 -1.17 9.29 -0.39
N ALA A 121 -1.84 10.39 0.00
CA ALA A 121 -1.24 11.71 0.00
C ALA A 121 0.01 11.78 0.88
N LEU A 122 0.02 11.14 2.05
CA LEU A 122 1.21 11.05 2.92
C LEU A 122 2.33 10.22 2.27
N VAL A 123 2.00 9.04 1.74
CA VAL A 123 2.98 8.07 1.24
C VAL A 123 3.64 8.56 -0.06
N GLN A 124 2.90 9.18 -0.98
CA GLN A 124 3.45 9.65 -2.25
C GLN A 124 4.48 10.79 -2.13
N HIS A 125 4.55 11.44 -0.95
CA HIS A 125 5.52 12.49 -0.63
C HIS A 125 6.74 11.98 0.14
N GLN A 126 6.81 10.68 0.46
CA GLN A 126 8.02 10.09 1.04
C GLN A 126 9.16 10.12 0.02
N GLU A 127 10.34 10.57 0.46
CA GLU A 127 11.51 10.73 -0.40
C GLU A 127 11.86 9.42 -1.11
N GLY A 128 11.98 9.47 -2.44
CA GLY A 128 12.32 8.30 -3.25
C GLY A 128 11.23 7.22 -3.32
N LEU A 129 10.05 7.37 -2.69
CA LEU A 129 9.04 6.31 -2.75
C LEU A 129 8.26 6.33 -4.06
N ARG A 130 7.80 7.51 -4.51
CA ARG A 130 6.92 7.65 -5.68
C ARG A 130 7.61 7.32 -7.02
N GLN A 131 8.95 7.48 -7.08
CA GLN A 131 9.73 7.25 -8.29
C GLN A 131 9.13 8.02 -9.49
N SER A 132 8.81 7.31 -10.59
CA SER A 132 8.25 7.88 -11.81
C SER A 132 6.72 7.94 -11.85
N LEU A 133 6.02 7.44 -10.82
CA LEU A 133 4.56 7.47 -10.81
C LEU A 133 4.04 8.93 -10.75
N PRO A 134 2.97 9.26 -11.49
CA PRO A 134 2.40 10.60 -11.47
C PRO A 134 1.86 10.95 -10.08
N LEU A 135 1.95 12.23 -9.72
CA LEU A 135 1.38 12.73 -8.46
C LEU A 135 -0.14 12.64 -8.52
N VAL A 136 -0.76 12.01 -7.52
CA VAL A 136 -2.22 11.98 -7.39
C VAL A 136 -2.67 13.22 -6.63
N THR A 137 -3.49 14.05 -7.27
CA THR A 137 -4.04 15.26 -6.65
C THR A 137 -5.23 14.93 -5.75
N PHE A 138 -5.22 15.51 -4.55
CA PHE A 138 -6.28 15.44 -3.53
C PHE A 138 -6.72 16.84 -3.13
N SER A 139 -8.00 17.01 -2.81
CA SER A 139 -8.50 18.26 -2.22
C SER A 139 -8.13 18.34 -0.74
N LYS A 140 -7.73 19.52 -0.28
CA LYS A 140 -7.49 19.79 1.15
C LYS A 140 -8.76 20.17 1.92
N THR A 141 -9.84 20.47 1.20
CA THR A 141 -11.13 20.86 1.75
C THR A 141 -12.24 20.01 1.14
N PRO A 142 -13.32 19.69 1.89
CA PRO A 142 -14.48 19.03 1.32
C PRO A 142 -15.03 19.84 0.13
N LEU A 143 -15.25 19.17 -1.01
CA LEU A 143 -15.77 19.80 -2.22
C LEU A 143 -17.27 19.55 -2.38
N TYR A 144 -17.80 18.52 -1.72
CA TYR A 144 -19.20 18.13 -1.82
C TYR A 144 -19.87 18.24 -0.45
N ARG A 145 -21.11 18.74 -0.42
CA ARG A 145 -21.91 18.75 0.82
C ARG A 145 -22.47 17.35 1.02
N VAL A 146 -22.32 16.81 2.23
CA VAL A 146 -23.10 15.64 2.65
C VAL A 146 -24.55 16.10 2.77
N LEU A 147 -25.41 15.66 1.86
CA LEU A 147 -26.85 15.76 2.06
C LEU A 147 -27.20 14.68 3.08
N ASN A 148 -27.51 15.11 4.30
CA ASN A 148 -28.07 14.25 5.34
C ASN A 148 -29.47 13.78 4.96
#